data_AF-A0A6L8VJW9-F1
#
_entry.id   AF-A0A6L8VJW9-F1
#
_cell.length_a   1.000
_cell.length_b   1.000
_cell.length_c   1.000
_cell.angle_alpha   90.00
_cell.angle_beta   90.00
_cell.angle_gamma   90.00
#
_symmetry.space_group_name_H-M   'P 1'
#
loop_
_entity.id
_entity.type
_entity.pdbx_description
1 polymer ?
#
loop_
_entity_poly.entity_id
_entity_poly.type
_entity_poly.pdbx_seq_one_letter_code
_entity_poly.pdbx_strand_id
1 'polypeptide(L)'
;MMTALSTIGLGLAVALAVLLLLMTLLPLLRVAHGAVRSCDFPRLQICGIALALAPILYAFLPIPWGTALGAVMLLVAAIQAGHVIRFTPLWRRQSLRPEQPDPQAQVSLLAANVKLSNRAYDRLIARVQDEAPDILMAIEVDADWTRALEPLHADFPHRIEHPLDNGYGMALFSRLPIEGHELRELLVEKVPSIRARIRLRNGAVFRLHVVHPEPPVPSHDSEGRDAELGLVGIEASKDDLPCVVAGDLNDVAWSLTTRRFQRLSGLMDPRVGRGFYNSFDARYPILRWPLDHLFHDPRFRLVEMRRLPDIGSDHFPMLFRLQLSPVPAGETPQDARAEDHAEIRDMAAKEAAKDREAVGSDWEDEKS
;
A
#
# COMPACT_ATOMS: atom_id res chain seq x y z
N MET A 1 -5.58 30.52 38.75
CA MET A 1 -5.77 29.18 38.13
C MET A 1 -6.10 29.27 36.63
N MET A 2 -7.06 30.10 36.20
CA MET A 2 -7.38 30.28 34.76
C MET A 2 -6.20 30.77 33.89
N THR A 3 -5.33 31.62 34.43
CA THR A 3 -4.16 32.16 33.70
C THR A 3 -3.05 31.11 33.46
N ALA A 4 -2.85 30.19 34.39
CA ALA A 4 -1.84 29.13 34.25
C ALA A 4 -2.30 28.04 33.26
N LEU A 5 -3.59 27.65 33.31
CA LEU A 5 -4.16 26.73 32.32
C LEU A 5 -4.10 27.30 30.90
N SER A 6 -4.33 28.62 30.72
CA SER A 6 -4.21 29.26 29.40
C SER A 6 -2.78 29.27 28.87
N THR A 7 -1.77 29.47 29.72
CA THR A 7 -0.36 29.46 29.30
C THR A 7 0.12 28.06 28.92
N ILE A 8 -0.29 27.03 29.67
CA ILE A 8 0.05 25.63 29.36
C ILE A 8 -0.59 25.19 28.04
N GLY A 9 -1.89 25.45 27.85
CA GLY A 9 -2.59 25.10 26.61
C GLY A 9 -2.00 25.77 25.37
N LEU A 10 -1.56 27.02 25.51
CA LEU A 10 -0.89 27.76 24.45
C LEU A 10 0.50 27.19 24.13
N GLY A 11 1.28 26.86 25.15
CA GLY A 11 2.59 26.22 24.97
C GLY A 11 2.47 24.88 24.24
N LEU A 12 1.47 24.08 24.57
CA LEU A 12 1.16 22.83 23.88
C LEU A 12 0.76 23.05 22.41
N ALA A 13 -0.06 24.07 22.13
CA ALA A 13 -0.46 24.41 20.76
C ALA A 13 0.74 24.82 19.88
N VAL A 14 1.67 25.61 20.42
CA VAL A 14 2.91 25.99 19.72
C VAL A 14 3.82 24.77 19.51
N ALA A 15 4.00 23.93 20.53
CA ALA A 15 4.80 22.71 20.43
C ALA A 15 4.22 21.77 19.36
N LEU A 16 2.90 21.61 19.32
CA LEU A 16 2.22 20.83 18.29
C LEU A 16 2.43 21.43 16.90
N ALA A 17 2.31 22.75 16.73
CA ALA A 17 2.57 23.41 15.45
C ALA A 17 4.00 23.16 14.93
N VAL A 18 5.01 23.26 15.82
CA VAL A 18 6.40 22.95 15.49
C VAL A 18 6.55 21.48 15.10
N LEU A 19 5.95 20.56 15.85
CA LEU A 19 5.97 19.13 15.55
C LEU A 19 5.38 18.83 14.17
N LEU A 20 4.20 19.38 13.84
CA LEU A 20 3.55 19.18 12.55
C LEU A 20 4.39 19.74 11.38
N LEU A 21 5.06 20.88 11.59
CA LEU A 21 5.98 21.44 10.62
C LEU A 21 7.17 20.50 10.40
N LEU A 22 7.82 20.02 11.47
CA LEU A 22 8.94 19.09 11.39
C LEU A 22 8.54 17.78 10.68
N MET A 23 7.41 17.19 11.06
CA MET A 23 6.87 15.99 10.39
C MET A 23 6.55 16.23 8.91
N THR A 24 6.24 17.47 8.51
CA THR A 24 6.01 17.83 7.11
C THR A 24 7.32 17.96 6.33
N LEU A 25 8.36 18.52 6.95
CA LEU A 25 9.64 18.79 6.30
C LEU A 25 10.57 17.58 6.27
N LEU A 26 10.56 16.73 7.30
CA LEU A 26 11.46 15.57 7.41
C LEU A 26 11.38 14.61 6.20
N PRO A 27 10.18 14.17 5.73
CA PRO A 27 10.08 13.30 4.56
C PRO A 27 10.60 13.89 3.24
N LEU A 28 10.72 15.22 3.17
CA LEU A 28 11.28 15.90 1.99
C LEU A 28 12.79 15.66 1.86
N LEU A 29 13.45 15.32 2.97
CA LEU A 29 14.81 14.80 2.95
C LEU A 29 14.79 13.41 2.31
N ARG A 30 15.66 13.14 1.32
CA ARG A 30 15.77 11.83 0.65
C ARG A 30 16.54 10.81 1.51
N VAL A 31 16.26 10.74 2.81
CA VAL A 31 16.91 9.83 3.76
C VAL A 31 16.09 8.54 3.88
N ALA A 32 16.68 7.39 3.63
CA ALA A 32 16.02 6.07 3.66
C ALA A 32 15.96 5.48 5.09
N HIS A 33 15.56 6.29 6.09
CA HIS A 33 15.44 5.86 7.48
C HIS A 33 13.97 5.75 7.90
N GLY A 34 13.60 4.66 8.58
CA GLY A 34 12.22 4.38 8.97
C GLY A 34 11.55 5.54 9.70
N ALA A 35 12.18 6.15 10.71
CA ALA A 35 11.62 7.31 11.42
C ALA A 35 11.27 8.52 10.51
N VAL A 36 12.08 8.78 9.48
CA VAL A 36 11.81 9.83 8.48
C VAL A 36 10.65 9.40 7.58
N ARG A 37 10.61 8.13 7.17
CA ARG A 37 9.55 7.58 6.31
C ARG A 37 8.23 7.43 7.05
N SER A 38 8.20 7.15 8.35
CA SER A 38 6.97 7.09 9.14
C SER A 38 6.23 8.44 9.16
N CYS A 39 6.94 9.56 8.98
CA CYS A 39 6.32 10.88 8.83
C CYS A 39 5.52 11.03 7.51
N ASP A 40 5.72 10.15 6.52
CA ASP A 40 4.85 10.07 5.34
C ASP A 40 3.46 9.51 5.66
N PHE A 41 3.25 8.80 6.77
CA PHE A 41 1.96 8.14 7.02
C PHE A 41 0.85 9.14 7.37
N PRO A 42 0.96 9.98 8.41
CA PRO A 42 -0.18 10.72 8.95
C PRO A 42 -0.54 12.01 8.16
N ARG A 43 -0.36 12.06 6.83
CA ARG A 43 -0.57 13.30 6.04
C ARG A 43 -1.99 13.87 6.15
N LEU A 44 -3.01 13.00 6.15
CA LEU A 44 -4.41 13.42 6.30
C LEU A 44 -4.67 14.00 7.69
N GLN A 45 -4.10 13.36 8.71
CA GLN A 45 -4.22 13.76 10.11
C GLN A 45 -3.49 15.09 10.33
N ILE A 46 -2.25 15.23 9.84
CA ILE A 46 -1.49 16.49 9.90
C ILE A 46 -2.27 17.61 9.19
N CYS A 47 -2.83 17.35 8.00
CA CYS A 47 -3.63 18.34 7.27
C CYS A 47 -4.84 18.80 8.10
N GLY A 48 -5.63 17.87 8.62
CA GLY A 48 -6.81 18.17 9.44
C GLY A 48 -6.46 18.93 10.73
N ILE A 49 -5.43 18.49 11.45
CA ILE A 49 -4.98 19.15 12.68
C ILE A 49 -4.46 20.56 12.37
N ALA A 50 -3.67 20.73 11.30
CA ALA A 50 -3.14 22.03 10.91
C ALA A 50 -4.26 23.02 10.53
N LEU A 51 -5.28 22.57 9.79
CA LEU A 51 -6.46 23.37 9.46
C LEU A 51 -7.26 23.79 10.70
N ALA A 52 -7.40 22.89 11.68
CA ALA A 52 -8.07 23.19 12.94
C ALA A 52 -7.24 24.13 13.84
N LEU A 53 -5.92 23.97 13.85
CA LEU A 53 -5.00 24.71 14.71
C LEU A 53 -4.75 26.14 14.21
N ALA A 54 -4.76 26.38 12.90
CA ALA A 54 -4.55 27.71 12.31
C ALA A 54 -5.46 28.82 12.89
N PRO A 55 -6.80 28.68 12.93
CA PRO A 55 -7.67 29.70 13.51
C PRO A 55 -7.52 29.83 15.04
N ILE A 56 -7.18 28.74 15.74
CA ILE A 56 -6.93 28.76 17.19
C ILE A 56 -5.70 29.62 17.49
N LEU A 57 -4.58 29.37 16.80
CA LEU A 57 -3.37 30.15 16.98
C LEU A 57 -3.59 31.62 16.62
N TYR A 58 -4.34 31.90 15.56
CA TYR A 58 -4.70 33.27 15.18
C TYR A 58 -5.52 33.99 16.27
N ALA A 59 -6.51 33.31 16.86
CA ALA A 59 -7.43 33.92 17.82
C ALA A 59 -6.84 34.12 19.22
N PHE A 60 -5.94 33.24 19.66
CA PHE A 60 -5.49 33.18 21.07
C PHE A 60 -4.05 33.65 21.30
N LEU A 61 -3.24 33.87 20.26
CA LEU A 61 -1.89 34.44 20.39
C LEU A 61 -1.87 35.95 20.11
N PRO A 62 -0.99 36.72 20.78
CA PRO A 62 -0.73 38.11 20.40
C PRO A 62 -0.28 38.23 18.95
N ILE A 63 -0.75 39.28 18.28
CA ILE A 63 -0.19 39.73 17.00
C ILE A 63 1.24 40.23 17.26
N PRO A 64 2.28 39.84 16.50
CA PRO A 64 2.27 39.15 15.18
C PRO A 64 2.43 37.61 15.23
N TRP A 65 2.54 37.00 16.40
CA TRP A 65 2.83 35.56 16.51
C TRP A 65 1.65 34.68 16.06
N GLY A 66 0.43 35.06 16.41
CA GLY A 66 -0.78 34.32 16.00
C GLY A 66 -0.98 34.31 14.48
N THR A 67 -0.72 35.44 13.82
CA THR A 67 -0.77 35.53 12.35
C THR A 67 0.33 34.72 11.69
N ALA A 68 1.57 34.82 12.18
CA ALA A 68 2.69 34.07 11.63
C ALA A 68 2.49 32.55 11.76
N LEU A 69 2.18 32.05 12.95
CA LEU A 69 1.98 30.61 13.17
C LEU A 69 0.72 30.08 12.50
N GLY A 70 -0.37 30.86 12.46
CA GLY A 70 -1.56 30.52 11.68
C GLY A 70 -1.24 30.35 10.20
N ALA A 71 -0.46 31.26 9.61
CA ALA A 71 -0.01 31.16 8.23
C ALA A 71 0.89 29.94 7.99
N VAL A 72 1.79 29.61 8.92
CA VAL A 72 2.60 28.38 8.86
C VAL A 72 1.73 27.13 8.88
N MET A 73 0.69 27.08 9.70
CA MET A 73 -0.25 25.94 9.73
C MET A 73 -1.06 25.82 8.43
N LEU A 74 -1.48 26.94 7.82
CA LEU A 74 -2.11 26.91 6.50
C LEU A 74 -1.14 26.41 5.42
N LEU A 75 0.14 26.80 5.48
CA LEU A 75 1.17 26.28 4.59
C LEU A 75 1.38 24.76 4.78
N VAL A 76 1.45 24.29 6.02
CA VAL A 76 1.53 22.85 6.34
C VAL A 76 0.33 22.12 5.74
N ALA A 77 -0.89 22.61 5.98
CA ALA A 77 -2.10 22.02 5.40
C ALA A 77 -2.06 22.00 3.87
N ALA A 78 -1.59 23.07 3.22
CA ALA A 78 -1.47 23.14 1.76
C ALA A 78 -0.45 22.12 1.21
N ILE A 79 0.72 21.97 1.86
CA ILE A 79 1.72 20.97 1.48
C ILE A 79 1.12 19.56 1.59
N GLN A 80 0.49 19.25 2.73
CA GLN A 80 -0.11 17.93 2.95
C GLN A 80 -1.25 17.65 1.97
N ALA A 81 -2.11 18.64 1.71
CA ALA A 81 -3.17 18.57 0.71
C ALA A 81 -2.57 18.25 -0.67
N GLY A 82 -1.47 18.90 -1.07
CA GLY A 82 -0.79 18.64 -2.34
C GLY A 82 -0.33 17.18 -2.52
N HIS A 83 0.05 16.49 -1.44
CA HIS A 83 0.44 15.08 -1.50
C HIS A 83 -0.76 14.13 -1.68
N VAL A 84 -1.91 14.48 -1.10
CA VAL A 84 -3.06 13.58 -0.99
C VAL A 84 -4.18 13.91 -1.99
N ILE A 85 -4.19 15.12 -2.57
CA ILE A 85 -5.24 15.60 -3.49
C ILE A 85 -5.45 14.65 -4.68
N ARG A 86 -4.38 14.01 -5.16
CA ARG A 86 -4.44 13.04 -6.26
C ARG A 86 -5.29 11.81 -5.97
N PHE A 87 -5.52 11.51 -4.70
CA PHE A 87 -6.34 10.40 -4.23
C PHE A 87 -7.73 10.88 -3.80
N THR A 88 -8.21 11.98 -4.37
CA THR A 88 -9.56 12.49 -4.15
C THR A 88 -10.34 12.51 -5.48
N PRO A 89 -11.68 12.55 -5.45
CA PRO A 89 -12.49 12.72 -6.64
C PRO A 89 -12.25 14.03 -7.41
N LEU A 90 -11.51 14.98 -6.83
CA LEU A 90 -11.16 16.26 -7.47
C LEU A 90 -10.03 16.11 -8.50
N TRP A 91 -9.26 15.02 -8.42
CA TRP A 91 -8.19 14.73 -9.36
C TRP A 91 -8.69 13.93 -10.56
N ARG A 92 -7.96 14.01 -11.69
CA ARG A 92 -8.26 13.21 -12.87
C ARG A 92 -8.07 11.72 -12.57
N ARG A 93 -8.98 10.89 -13.09
CA ARG A 93 -8.90 9.44 -12.88
C ARG A 93 -7.78 8.86 -13.72
N GLN A 94 -6.81 8.23 -13.07
CA GLN A 94 -5.71 7.57 -13.75
C GLN A 94 -6.20 6.32 -14.49
N SER A 95 -6.78 5.38 -13.76
CA SER A 95 -7.41 4.19 -14.35
C SER A 95 -8.82 4.53 -14.85
N LEU A 96 -9.15 4.14 -16.08
CA LEU A 96 -10.47 4.38 -16.67
C LEU A 96 -11.40 3.18 -16.48
N ARG A 97 -12.72 3.42 -16.57
CA ARG A 97 -13.72 2.35 -16.65
C ARG A 97 -13.74 1.75 -18.06
N PRO A 98 -14.15 0.48 -18.23
CA PRO A 98 -14.33 -0.07 -19.56
C PRO A 98 -15.51 0.62 -20.26
N GLU A 99 -15.33 0.97 -21.53
CA GLU A 99 -16.43 1.49 -22.38
C GLU A 99 -17.44 0.39 -22.73
N GLN A 100 -16.93 -0.81 -22.99
CA GLN A 100 -17.71 -2.01 -23.26
C GLN A 100 -17.35 -3.07 -22.23
N PRO A 101 -18.24 -3.40 -21.29
CA PRO A 101 -18.02 -4.50 -20.34
C PRO A 101 -17.92 -5.84 -21.06
N ASP A 102 -16.84 -6.57 -20.79
CA ASP A 102 -16.59 -7.94 -21.25
C ASP A 102 -16.23 -8.82 -20.04
N PRO A 103 -17.20 -9.57 -19.48
CA PRO A 103 -16.95 -10.48 -18.37
C PRO A 103 -15.90 -11.57 -18.67
N GLN A 104 -15.69 -11.95 -19.93
CA GLN A 104 -14.69 -12.96 -20.29
C GLN A 104 -13.25 -12.44 -20.20
N ALA A 105 -13.09 -11.11 -20.30
CA ALA A 105 -11.84 -10.39 -20.11
C ALA A 105 -11.66 -9.83 -18.70
N GLN A 106 -12.59 -10.09 -17.78
CA GLN A 106 -12.53 -9.61 -16.40
C GLN A 106 -11.81 -10.58 -15.47
N VAL A 107 -11.15 -9.99 -14.48
CA VAL A 107 -10.58 -10.68 -13.32
C VAL A 107 -10.89 -9.90 -12.06
N SER A 108 -11.32 -10.63 -11.03
CA SER A 108 -11.52 -10.12 -9.68
C SER A 108 -10.46 -10.68 -8.73
N LEU A 109 -9.85 -9.80 -7.94
CA LEU A 109 -8.83 -10.12 -6.95
C LEU A 109 -9.28 -9.64 -5.58
N LEU A 110 -9.39 -10.56 -4.63
CA LEU A 110 -9.57 -10.26 -3.21
C LEU A 110 -8.20 -10.38 -2.54
N ALA A 111 -7.65 -9.25 -2.13
CA ALA A 111 -6.41 -9.13 -1.37
C ALA A 111 -6.71 -9.05 0.13
N ALA A 112 -6.04 -9.87 0.94
CA ALA A 112 -6.16 -9.85 2.38
C ALA A 112 -4.79 -10.06 3.04
N ASN A 113 -4.28 -9.03 3.72
CA ASN A 113 -3.34 -9.25 4.82
C ASN A 113 -4.16 -9.79 6.01
N VAL A 114 -3.92 -11.04 6.38
CA VAL A 114 -4.75 -11.73 7.38
C VAL A 114 -4.31 -11.45 8.82
N LYS A 115 -3.12 -10.88 9.01
CA LYS A 115 -2.37 -10.80 10.26
C LYS A 115 -2.05 -12.18 10.83
N LEU A 116 -0.78 -12.54 10.96
CA LEU A 116 -0.37 -13.91 11.32
C LEU A 116 -1.11 -14.46 12.54
N SER A 117 -1.18 -13.75 13.68
CA SER A 117 -1.87 -14.19 14.91
C SER A 117 -3.39 -14.20 14.84
N ASN A 118 -4.02 -13.59 13.83
CA ASN A 118 -5.47 -13.61 13.72
C ASN A 118 -5.95 -15.04 13.45
N ARG A 119 -7.01 -15.45 14.14
CA ARG A 119 -7.60 -16.81 14.03
C ARG A 119 -9.07 -16.77 13.62
N ALA A 120 -9.58 -15.61 13.21
CA ALA A 120 -10.95 -15.44 12.75
C ALA A 120 -11.14 -15.94 11.29
N TYR A 121 -10.73 -17.18 11.02
CA TYR A 121 -10.69 -17.80 9.69
C TYR A 121 -12.03 -17.70 8.94
N ASP A 122 -13.12 -17.99 9.65
CA ASP A 122 -14.49 -17.96 9.10
C ASP A 122 -14.86 -16.59 8.52
N ARG A 123 -14.28 -15.51 9.04
CA ARG A 123 -14.58 -14.15 8.54
C ARG A 123 -13.99 -13.94 7.16
N LEU A 124 -12.77 -14.42 6.88
CA LEU A 124 -12.19 -14.36 5.54
C LEU A 124 -12.94 -15.32 4.59
N ILE A 125 -13.24 -16.54 5.04
CA ILE A 125 -14.00 -17.52 4.25
C ILE A 125 -15.36 -16.95 3.83
N ALA A 126 -16.09 -16.32 4.77
CA ALA A 126 -17.35 -15.65 4.48
C ALA A 126 -17.19 -14.53 3.44
N ARG A 127 -16.14 -13.70 3.51
CA ARG A 127 -15.88 -12.66 2.49
C ARG A 127 -15.60 -13.28 1.13
N VAL A 128 -14.86 -14.39 1.06
CA VAL A 128 -14.58 -15.07 -0.21
C VAL A 128 -15.87 -15.66 -0.80
N GLN A 129 -16.75 -16.21 0.03
CA GLN A 129 -18.04 -16.73 -0.41
C GLN A 129 -19.00 -15.61 -0.87
N ASP A 130 -19.08 -14.52 -0.10
CA ASP A 130 -19.92 -13.36 -0.40
C ASP A 130 -19.52 -12.69 -1.72
N GLU A 131 -18.21 -12.50 -1.95
CA GLU A 131 -17.69 -11.75 -3.10
C GLU A 131 -17.38 -12.63 -4.32
N ALA A 132 -17.21 -13.93 -4.10
CA ALA A 132 -16.88 -14.95 -5.08
C ALA A 132 -15.76 -14.52 -6.05
N PRO A 133 -14.57 -14.12 -5.56
CA PRO A 133 -13.50 -13.59 -6.41
C PRO A 133 -12.90 -14.67 -7.31
N ASP A 134 -12.21 -14.24 -8.36
CA ASP A 134 -11.50 -15.13 -9.27
C ASP A 134 -10.16 -15.55 -8.67
N ILE A 135 -9.53 -14.64 -7.94
CA ILE A 135 -8.26 -14.82 -7.27
C ILE A 135 -8.40 -14.33 -5.82
N LEU A 136 -8.03 -15.18 -4.87
CA LEU A 136 -7.81 -14.82 -3.48
C LEU A 136 -6.31 -14.77 -3.24
N MET A 137 -5.83 -13.63 -2.74
CA MET A 137 -4.46 -13.40 -2.30
C MET A 137 -4.49 -13.19 -0.79
N ALA A 138 -3.94 -14.13 -0.04
CA ALA A 138 -3.78 -14.04 1.41
C ALA A 138 -2.28 -13.94 1.75
N ILE A 139 -1.90 -12.96 2.55
CA ILE A 139 -0.53 -12.74 3.03
C ILE A 139 -0.52 -12.70 4.56
N GLU A 140 0.64 -12.98 5.16
CA GLU A 140 0.81 -13.29 6.59
C GLU A 140 0.11 -14.59 7.01
N VAL A 141 0.19 -15.63 6.17
CA VAL A 141 -0.42 -16.95 6.46
C VAL A 141 0.60 -17.94 7.03
N ASP A 142 0.23 -18.63 8.10
CA ASP A 142 0.93 -19.80 8.63
C ASP A 142 0.26 -21.11 8.18
N ALA A 143 0.76 -22.23 8.70
CA ALA A 143 0.20 -23.55 8.42
C ALA A 143 -1.23 -23.76 8.95
N ASP A 144 -1.65 -23.02 9.97
CA ASP A 144 -3.01 -23.11 10.48
C ASP A 144 -3.98 -22.32 9.60
N TRP A 145 -3.56 -21.16 9.08
CA TRP A 145 -4.30 -20.40 8.07
C TRP A 145 -4.53 -21.20 6.79
N THR A 146 -3.50 -21.82 6.22
CA THR A 146 -3.68 -22.63 5.00
C THR A 146 -4.62 -23.80 5.24
N ARG A 147 -4.49 -24.51 6.37
CA ARG A 147 -5.42 -25.58 6.75
C ARG A 147 -6.85 -25.08 6.91
N ALA A 148 -7.04 -23.91 7.51
CA ALA A 148 -8.37 -23.33 7.70
C ALA A 148 -9.02 -22.90 6.37
N LEU A 149 -8.22 -22.56 5.36
CA LEU A 149 -8.69 -22.18 4.02
C LEU A 149 -8.95 -23.39 3.09
N GLU A 150 -8.60 -24.61 3.49
CA GLU A 150 -8.86 -25.85 2.73
C GLU A 150 -10.31 -25.99 2.20
N PRO A 151 -11.37 -25.59 2.93
CA PRO A 151 -12.74 -25.65 2.39
C PRO A 151 -12.94 -24.87 1.08
N LEU A 152 -12.12 -23.84 0.82
CA LEU A 152 -12.16 -23.06 -0.42
C LEU A 152 -11.55 -23.81 -1.61
N HIS A 153 -10.83 -24.91 -1.38
CA HIS A 153 -10.16 -25.68 -2.44
C HIS A 153 -11.12 -26.22 -3.50
N ALA A 154 -12.38 -26.46 -3.13
CA ALA A 154 -13.41 -26.89 -4.07
C ALA A 154 -13.71 -25.82 -5.13
N ASP A 155 -13.64 -24.54 -4.75
CA ASP A 155 -13.93 -23.42 -5.64
C ASP A 155 -12.70 -22.93 -6.41
N PHE A 156 -11.49 -23.14 -5.87
CA PHE A 156 -10.23 -22.64 -6.43
C PHE A 156 -9.31 -23.79 -6.86
N PRO A 157 -9.46 -24.36 -8.08
CA PRO A 157 -8.67 -25.50 -8.56
C PRO A 157 -7.16 -25.24 -8.68
N HIS A 158 -6.73 -23.98 -8.76
CA HIS A 158 -5.32 -23.61 -8.86
C HIS A 158 -4.88 -22.90 -7.59
N ARG A 159 -3.76 -23.34 -7.00
CA ARG A 159 -3.29 -22.88 -5.69
C ARG A 159 -1.77 -22.78 -5.65
N ILE A 160 -1.26 -21.78 -4.93
CA ILE A 160 0.15 -21.63 -4.56
C ILE A 160 0.12 -21.31 -3.07
N GLU A 161 0.63 -22.21 -2.25
CA GLU A 161 0.62 -22.07 -0.80
C GLU A 161 2.06 -22.15 -0.30
N HIS A 162 2.49 -21.12 0.41
CA HIS A 162 3.79 -21.00 1.02
C HIS A 162 3.64 -20.41 2.43
N PRO A 163 3.07 -21.20 3.36
CA PRO A 163 2.94 -20.76 4.74
C PRO A 163 4.31 -20.63 5.37
N LEU A 164 4.47 -19.61 6.21
CA LEU A 164 5.66 -19.40 7.03
C LEU A 164 5.23 -19.10 8.45
N ASP A 165 6.03 -19.51 9.43
CA ASP A 165 5.80 -19.20 10.85
C ASP A 165 6.24 -17.78 11.22
N ASN A 166 6.43 -16.91 10.21
CA ASN A 166 6.75 -15.49 10.36
C ASN A 166 5.72 -14.64 9.61
N GLY A 167 5.81 -13.31 9.70
CA GLY A 167 4.91 -12.38 9.02
C GLY A 167 4.99 -12.36 7.48
N TYR A 168 5.57 -13.36 6.81
CA TYR A 168 5.81 -13.33 5.35
C TYR A 168 5.16 -14.48 4.56
N GLY A 169 4.47 -15.40 5.22
CA GLY A 169 3.80 -16.49 4.52
C GLY A 169 2.75 -15.99 3.52
N MET A 170 2.59 -16.69 2.40
CA MET A 170 1.70 -16.28 1.30
C MET A 170 0.85 -17.45 0.80
N ALA A 171 -0.39 -17.17 0.42
CA ALA A 171 -1.23 -18.10 -0.30
C ALA A 171 -2.00 -17.40 -1.43
N LEU A 172 -2.02 -18.03 -2.59
CA LEU A 172 -2.76 -17.58 -3.78
C LEU A 172 -3.69 -18.70 -4.24
N PHE A 173 -4.99 -18.43 -4.22
CA PHE A 173 -6.03 -19.34 -4.73
C PHE A 173 -6.65 -18.74 -5.97
N SER A 174 -6.81 -19.52 -7.04
CA SER A 174 -7.31 -19.04 -8.33
C SER A 174 -8.32 -20.00 -8.96
N ARG A 175 -9.45 -19.42 -9.40
CA ARG A 175 -10.44 -20.05 -10.29
C ARG A 175 -9.95 -20.09 -11.74
N LEU A 176 -9.07 -19.15 -12.07
CA LEU A 176 -8.44 -19.02 -13.37
C LEU A 176 -7.18 -19.91 -13.46
N PRO A 177 -6.88 -20.49 -14.64
CA PRO A 177 -5.65 -21.26 -14.81
C PRO A 177 -4.38 -20.46 -14.51
N ILE A 178 -3.54 -21.02 -13.64
CA ILE A 178 -2.17 -20.59 -13.42
C ILE A 178 -1.28 -21.42 -14.36
N GLU A 179 -0.80 -20.82 -15.45
CA GLU A 179 -0.01 -21.52 -16.49
C GLU A 179 1.43 -21.78 -16.07
N GLY A 180 1.89 -21.12 -15.02
CA GLY A 180 3.22 -21.26 -14.45
C GLY A 180 3.43 -20.20 -13.37
N HIS A 181 4.24 -20.52 -12.37
CA HIS A 181 4.57 -19.60 -11.30
C HIS A 181 6.01 -19.78 -10.79
N GLU A 182 6.54 -18.73 -10.18
CA GLU A 182 7.81 -18.70 -9.46
C GLU A 182 7.53 -18.16 -8.07
N LEU A 183 8.04 -18.85 -7.04
CA LEU A 183 8.17 -18.32 -5.69
C LEU A 183 9.61 -17.82 -5.53
N ARG A 184 9.79 -16.56 -5.13
CA ARG A 184 11.10 -15.89 -5.21
C ARG A 184 11.36 -15.04 -3.99
N GLU A 185 12.53 -15.21 -3.41
CA GLU A 185 13.11 -14.29 -2.43
C GLU A 185 14.04 -13.34 -3.20
N LEU A 186 13.55 -12.15 -3.54
CA LEU A 186 14.22 -11.29 -4.52
C LEU A 186 15.47 -10.61 -3.96
N LEU A 187 15.46 -10.29 -2.67
CA LEU A 187 16.49 -9.48 -2.04
C LEU A 187 16.80 -9.91 -0.60
N VAL A 188 15.75 -10.12 0.21
CA VAL A 188 15.87 -10.50 1.62
C VAL A 188 15.45 -11.96 1.78
N GLU A 189 16.27 -12.75 2.49
CA GLU A 189 15.98 -14.15 2.76
C GLU A 189 14.68 -14.28 3.57
N LYS A 190 13.87 -15.30 3.25
CA LYS A 190 12.55 -15.57 3.88
C LYS A 190 11.52 -14.44 3.71
N VAL A 191 11.72 -13.53 2.76
CA VAL A 191 10.71 -12.57 2.28
C VAL A 191 10.32 -13.00 0.85
N PRO A 192 9.30 -13.86 0.69
CA PRO A 192 8.92 -14.39 -0.59
C PRO A 192 8.06 -13.40 -1.39
N SER A 193 8.08 -13.59 -2.70
CA SER A 193 7.17 -12.97 -3.66
C SER A 193 6.69 -14.04 -4.64
N ILE A 194 5.48 -13.88 -5.17
CA ILE A 194 4.93 -14.78 -6.18
C ILE A 194 4.92 -14.06 -7.52
N ARG A 195 5.40 -14.73 -8.57
CA ARG A 195 5.20 -14.30 -9.95
C ARG A 195 4.45 -15.39 -10.72
N ALA A 196 3.24 -15.11 -11.17
CA ALA A 196 2.35 -16.09 -11.80
C ALA A 196 1.83 -15.62 -13.16
N ARG A 197 1.64 -16.57 -14.10
CA ARG A 197 0.95 -16.35 -15.38
C ARG A 197 -0.49 -16.78 -15.25
N ILE A 198 -1.42 -15.85 -15.35
CA ILE A 198 -2.85 -16.11 -15.19
C ILE A 198 -3.54 -16.00 -16.54
N ARG A 199 -4.29 -17.04 -16.93
CA ARG A 199 -5.10 -17.04 -18.15
C ARG A 199 -6.56 -16.69 -17.85
N LEU A 200 -7.06 -15.66 -18.51
CA LEU A 200 -8.46 -15.23 -18.48
C LEU A 200 -9.36 -16.19 -19.27
N ARG A 201 -10.68 -16.04 -19.12
CA ARG A 201 -11.67 -16.90 -19.78
C ARG A 201 -11.65 -16.77 -21.29
N ASN A 202 -11.38 -15.56 -21.80
CA ASN A 202 -11.21 -15.30 -23.23
C ASN A 202 -9.86 -15.78 -23.79
N GLY A 203 -9.01 -16.43 -22.98
CA GLY A 203 -7.71 -16.95 -23.39
C GLY A 203 -6.55 -15.94 -23.31
N ALA A 204 -6.81 -14.66 -23.05
CA ALA A 204 -5.74 -13.70 -22.82
C ALA A 204 -4.97 -14.01 -21.53
N VAL A 205 -3.68 -13.70 -21.51
CA VAL A 205 -2.80 -14.00 -20.38
C VAL A 205 -2.24 -12.70 -19.82
N PHE A 206 -2.14 -12.61 -18.50
CA PHE A 206 -1.49 -11.51 -17.80
C PHE A 206 -0.53 -12.03 -16.74
N ARG A 207 0.42 -11.18 -16.35
CA ARG A 207 1.37 -11.43 -15.28
C ARG A 207 0.84 -10.89 -13.96
N LEU A 208 0.77 -11.74 -12.94
CA LEU A 208 0.49 -11.33 -11.57
C LEU A 208 1.78 -11.40 -10.75
N HIS A 209 2.12 -10.31 -10.09
CA HIS A 209 3.11 -10.28 -9.02
C HIS A 209 2.38 -10.08 -7.69
N VAL A 210 2.70 -10.93 -6.71
CA VAL A 210 2.30 -10.74 -5.32
C VAL A 210 3.55 -10.41 -4.51
N VAL A 211 3.51 -9.30 -3.77
CA VAL A 211 4.64 -8.80 -2.98
C VAL A 211 4.18 -8.49 -1.56
N HIS A 212 5.06 -8.71 -0.59
CA HIS A 212 4.87 -8.25 0.79
C HIS A 212 6.24 -7.89 1.38
N PRO A 213 6.82 -6.75 0.97
CA PRO A 213 8.15 -6.36 1.41
C PRO A 213 8.13 -5.89 2.87
N GLU A 214 9.32 -5.75 3.45
CA GLU A 214 9.47 -5.42 4.87
C GLU A 214 8.76 -4.12 5.31
N PRO A 215 8.15 -4.11 6.51
CA PRO A 215 7.55 -2.91 7.08
C PRO A 215 8.58 -1.82 7.38
N PRO A 216 8.24 -0.53 7.22
CA PRO A 216 9.08 0.56 7.70
C PRO A 216 8.93 0.67 9.21
N VAL A 217 10.02 0.41 9.94
CA VAL A 217 10.06 0.54 11.40
C VAL A 217 11.00 1.67 11.80
N PRO A 218 10.69 2.49 12.83
CA PRO A 218 11.52 3.63 13.19
C PRO A 218 12.98 3.29 13.52
N SER A 219 13.24 2.06 13.94
CA SER A 219 14.55 1.54 14.34
C SER A 219 15.44 1.05 13.19
N HIS A 220 14.90 0.89 11.97
CA HIS A 220 15.63 0.33 10.84
C HIS A 220 15.55 1.24 9.60
N ASP A 221 16.43 1.01 8.64
CA ASP A 221 16.35 1.63 7.32
C ASP A 221 15.24 1.00 6.47
N SER A 222 14.88 1.66 5.36
CA SER A 222 13.85 1.17 4.43
C SER A 222 14.43 0.76 3.08
N GLU A 223 15.75 0.55 2.96
CA GLU A 223 16.41 0.30 1.67
C GLU A 223 16.01 -1.05 1.09
N GLY A 224 15.92 -2.12 1.88
CA GLY A 224 15.52 -3.45 1.42
C GLY A 224 14.14 -3.45 0.77
N ARG A 225 13.13 -2.94 1.48
CA ARG A 225 11.77 -2.74 0.96
C ARG A 225 11.75 -1.89 -0.32
N ASP A 226 12.44 -0.74 -0.32
CA ASP A 226 12.47 0.18 -1.47
C ASP A 226 13.12 -0.45 -2.71
N ALA A 227 14.20 -1.21 -2.50
CA ALA A 227 14.93 -1.92 -3.54
C ALA A 227 14.10 -3.06 -4.13
N GLU A 228 13.48 -3.89 -3.28
CA GLU A 228 12.64 -5.01 -3.74
C GLU A 228 11.48 -4.50 -4.61
N LEU A 229 10.75 -3.49 -4.13
CA LEU A 229 9.67 -2.90 -4.91
C LEU A 229 10.19 -2.30 -6.23
N GLY A 230 11.34 -1.64 -6.21
CA GLY A 230 11.99 -1.11 -7.41
C GLY A 230 12.37 -2.20 -8.42
N LEU A 231 12.92 -3.34 -7.96
CA LEU A 231 13.28 -4.47 -8.79
C LEU A 231 12.05 -5.09 -9.46
N VAL A 232 10.96 -5.29 -8.71
CA VAL A 232 9.66 -5.74 -9.26
C VAL A 232 9.13 -4.75 -10.29
N GLY A 233 9.28 -3.45 -10.03
CA GLY A 233 8.87 -2.43 -10.99
C GLY A 233 9.65 -2.49 -12.31
N ILE A 234 10.98 -2.64 -12.24
CA ILE A 234 11.85 -2.80 -13.42
C ILE A 234 11.55 -4.11 -14.16
N GLU A 235 11.20 -5.18 -13.44
CA GLU A 235 10.80 -6.44 -14.06
C GLU A 235 9.48 -6.29 -14.81
N ALA A 236 8.47 -5.69 -14.17
CA ALA A 236 7.16 -5.46 -14.76
C ALA A 236 7.23 -4.59 -16.03
N SER A 237 8.11 -3.58 -16.06
CA SER A 237 8.28 -2.73 -17.24
C SER A 237 8.92 -3.44 -18.45
N LYS A 238 9.53 -4.61 -18.22
CA LYS A 238 10.21 -5.42 -19.25
C LYS A 238 9.43 -6.67 -19.62
N ASP A 239 8.31 -6.95 -18.97
CA ASP A 239 7.47 -8.11 -19.28
C ASP A 239 6.58 -7.80 -20.49
N ASP A 240 6.52 -8.71 -21.46
CA ASP A 240 5.68 -8.55 -22.65
C ASP A 240 4.18 -8.69 -22.32
N LEU A 241 3.86 -9.38 -21.22
CA LEU A 241 2.48 -9.57 -20.77
C LEU A 241 1.96 -8.34 -20.01
N PRO A 242 0.64 -8.03 -20.08
CA PRO A 242 0.02 -7.08 -19.17
C PRO A 242 0.29 -7.47 -17.73
N CYS A 243 0.79 -6.54 -16.93
CA CYS A 243 1.15 -6.81 -15.54
C CYS A 243 0.12 -6.27 -14.54
N VAL A 244 -0.08 -7.03 -13.47
CA VAL A 244 -0.74 -6.60 -12.23
C VAL A 244 0.23 -6.89 -11.09
N VAL A 245 0.46 -5.91 -10.22
CA VAL A 245 1.26 -6.05 -9.00
C VAL A 245 0.33 -5.76 -7.83
N ALA A 246 0.16 -6.71 -6.92
CA ALA A 246 -0.73 -6.59 -5.77
C ALA A 246 -0.02 -7.07 -4.50
N GLY A 247 -0.43 -6.53 -3.35
CA GLY A 247 0.19 -6.84 -2.08
C GLY A 247 -0.03 -5.77 -1.03
N ASP A 248 0.38 -6.07 0.19
CA ASP A 248 0.66 -5.05 1.19
C ASP A 248 2.10 -4.59 1.02
N LEU A 249 2.26 -3.35 0.55
CA LEU A 249 3.57 -2.78 0.25
C LEU A 249 4.21 -2.15 1.49
N ASN A 250 3.51 -2.18 2.63
CA ASN A 250 3.96 -1.56 3.86
C ASN A 250 4.30 -0.07 3.69
N ASP A 251 3.62 0.58 2.75
CA ASP A 251 3.91 1.95 2.35
C ASP A 251 2.65 2.66 1.88
N VAL A 252 2.60 3.97 2.10
CA VAL A 252 1.43 4.79 1.76
C VAL A 252 1.43 5.19 0.29
N ALA A 253 0.23 5.28 -0.29
CA ALA A 253 0.05 5.63 -1.70
C ALA A 253 0.76 6.91 -2.17
N TRP A 254 0.98 7.89 -1.28
CA TRP A 254 1.64 9.17 -1.58
C TRP A 254 3.13 9.23 -1.24
N SER A 255 3.75 8.11 -0.88
CA SER A 255 5.18 8.07 -0.55
C SER A 255 6.06 8.34 -1.78
N LEU A 256 7.34 8.61 -1.53
CA LEU A 256 8.33 8.69 -2.61
C LEU A 256 8.54 7.34 -3.29
N THR A 257 8.62 6.25 -2.51
CA THR A 257 8.88 4.89 -3.00
C THR A 257 7.77 4.40 -3.91
N THR A 258 6.50 4.54 -3.52
CA THR A 258 5.35 4.20 -4.36
C THR A 258 5.32 5.01 -5.66
N ARG A 259 5.68 6.30 -5.61
CA ARG A 259 5.84 7.10 -6.84
C ARG A 259 6.99 6.63 -7.71
N ARG A 260 8.13 6.23 -7.12
CA ARG A 260 9.29 5.69 -7.85
C ARG A 260 8.92 4.37 -8.53
N PHE A 261 8.23 3.48 -7.82
CA PHE A 261 7.69 2.23 -8.37
C PHE A 261 6.82 2.46 -9.60
N GLN A 262 5.85 3.38 -9.54
CA GLN A 262 5.00 3.69 -10.69
C GLN A 262 5.80 4.22 -11.90
N ARG A 263 6.82 5.07 -11.67
CA ARG A 263 7.68 5.56 -12.76
C ARG A 263 8.52 4.45 -13.39
N LEU A 264 9.08 3.57 -12.56
CA LEU A 264 9.91 2.44 -13.01
C LEU A 264 9.09 1.40 -13.76
N SER A 265 7.87 1.11 -13.29
CA SER A 265 7.01 0.05 -13.82
C SER A 265 6.08 0.49 -14.94
N GLY A 266 5.74 1.78 -15.00
CA GLY A 266 4.68 2.29 -15.87
C GLY A 266 3.26 1.89 -15.44
N LEU A 267 3.11 1.20 -14.30
CA LEU A 267 1.82 0.72 -13.82
C LEU A 267 1.00 1.83 -13.15
N MET A 268 -0.31 1.79 -13.36
CA MET A 268 -1.27 2.78 -12.86
C MET A 268 -1.83 2.38 -11.50
N ASP A 269 -2.19 3.38 -10.71
CA ASP A 269 -2.83 3.24 -9.41
C ASP A 269 -4.35 3.53 -9.51
N PRO A 270 -5.22 2.54 -9.27
CA PRO A 270 -6.67 2.70 -9.39
C PRO A 270 -7.27 3.71 -8.40
N ARG A 271 -6.56 4.06 -7.32
CA ARG A 271 -7.00 5.03 -6.30
C ARG A 271 -6.93 6.48 -6.78
N VAL A 272 -6.04 6.78 -7.74
CA VAL A 272 -5.85 8.14 -8.25
C VAL A 272 -7.14 8.63 -8.94
N GLY A 273 -7.63 9.79 -8.48
CA GLY A 273 -8.90 10.39 -8.90
C GLY A 273 -10.15 9.77 -8.26
N ARG A 274 -10.02 8.99 -7.18
CA ARG A 274 -11.16 8.29 -6.53
C ARG A 274 -11.22 8.43 -5.03
N GLY A 275 -10.17 8.04 -4.31
CA GLY A 275 -10.21 7.94 -2.85
C GLY A 275 -8.93 7.37 -2.29
N PHE A 276 -8.79 7.40 -0.96
CA PHE A 276 -7.62 6.84 -0.29
C PHE A 276 -7.68 5.32 -0.16
N TYR A 277 -8.86 4.76 0.11
CA TYR A 277 -9.05 3.32 0.34
C TYR A 277 -8.15 2.77 1.46
N ASN A 278 -8.21 3.44 2.62
CA ASN A 278 -7.38 3.09 3.76
C ASN A 278 -7.69 1.67 4.28
N SER A 279 -6.76 0.76 4.06
CA SER A 279 -6.84 -0.65 4.44
C SER A 279 -6.28 -0.92 5.84
N PHE A 280 -5.35 -0.12 6.35
CA PHE A 280 -4.73 -0.28 7.68
C PHE A 280 -4.70 1.06 8.42
N ASP A 281 -5.02 1.23 9.69
CA ASP A 281 -5.29 0.20 10.69
C ASP A 281 -6.80 0.03 10.90
N ALA A 282 -7.28 -1.20 10.72
CA ALA A 282 -8.69 -1.52 10.86
C ALA A 282 -9.23 -1.21 12.27
N ARG A 283 -8.37 -1.30 13.30
CA ARG A 283 -8.69 -1.09 14.71
C ARG A 283 -9.01 0.37 15.05
N TYR A 284 -8.40 1.33 14.34
CA TYR A 284 -8.47 2.75 14.69
C TYR A 284 -9.10 3.59 13.56
N PRO A 285 -10.37 4.04 13.70
CA PRO A 285 -11.07 4.76 12.63
C PRO A 285 -10.39 6.02 12.08
N ILE A 286 -9.61 6.72 12.91
CA ILE A 286 -8.96 8.00 12.58
C ILE A 286 -7.50 7.80 12.12
N LEU A 287 -6.88 6.67 12.47
CA LEU A 287 -5.49 6.34 12.14
C LEU A 287 -5.48 5.24 11.07
N ARG A 288 -5.89 5.63 9.85
CA ARG A 288 -5.91 4.73 8.71
C ARG A 288 -5.17 5.31 7.50
N TRP A 289 -4.63 4.39 6.71
CA TRP A 289 -3.66 4.53 5.64
C TRP A 289 -3.87 3.41 4.60
N PRO A 290 -3.49 3.64 3.33
CA PRO A 290 -3.72 2.68 2.27
C PRO A 290 -2.46 1.86 1.97
N LEU A 291 -2.26 0.78 2.72
CA LEU A 291 -1.06 -0.05 2.64
C LEU A 291 -1.21 -1.25 1.68
N ASP A 292 -2.44 -1.66 1.38
CA ASP A 292 -2.73 -2.70 0.39
C ASP A 292 -2.93 -2.04 -0.98
N HIS A 293 -2.06 -2.38 -1.93
CA HIS A 293 -2.05 -1.80 -3.27
C HIS A 293 -2.41 -2.84 -4.31
N LEU A 294 -2.99 -2.34 -5.40
CA LEU A 294 -2.98 -3.01 -6.69
C LEU A 294 -2.53 -1.97 -7.72
N PHE A 295 -1.47 -2.26 -8.45
CA PHE A 295 -1.06 -1.52 -9.63
C PHE A 295 -1.30 -2.36 -10.87
N HIS A 296 -1.66 -1.72 -11.97
CA HIS A 296 -2.00 -2.45 -13.19
C HIS A 296 -1.50 -1.76 -14.45
N ASP A 297 -1.26 -2.57 -15.46
CA ASP A 297 -0.88 -2.14 -16.80
C ASP A 297 -1.95 -1.23 -17.43
N PRO A 298 -1.57 -0.24 -18.26
CA PRO A 298 -2.51 0.61 -19.01
C PRO A 298 -3.53 -0.15 -19.87
N ARG A 299 -3.26 -1.42 -20.23
CA ARG A 299 -4.21 -2.32 -20.91
C ARG A 299 -5.38 -2.72 -20.02
N PHE A 300 -5.29 -2.61 -18.70
CA PHE A 300 -6.42 -2.88 -17.80
C PHE A 300 -7.32 -1.65 -17.61
N ARG A 301 -8.63 -1.92 -17.48
CA ARG A 301 -9.66 -0.98 -17.05
C ARG A 301 -10.14 -1.35 -15.66
N LEU A 302 -10.43 -0.34 -14.84
CA LEU A 302 -10.96 -0.56 -13.50
C LEU A 302 -12.48 -0.68 -13.56
N VAL A 303 -12.99 -1.88 -13.29
CA VAL A 303 -14.42 -2.17 -13.15
C VAL A 303 -14.90 -1.75 -11.77
N GLU A 304 -14.22 -2.23 -10.72
CA GLU A 304 -14.57 -1.97 -9.33
C GLU A 304 -13.33 -1.95 -8.43
N MET A 305 -13.41 -1.17 -7.36
CA MET A 305 -12.47 -1.23 -6.24
C MET A 305 -13.23 -0.93 -4.95
N ARG A 306 -13.11 -1.80 -3.96
CA ARG A 306 -13.86 -1.69 -2.71
C ARG A 306 -13.06 -2.23 -1.54
N ARG A 307 -13.07 -1.48 -0.44
CA ARG A 307 -12.62 -1.97 0.86
C ARG A 307 -13.74 -2.76 1.50
N LEU A 308 -13.48 -4.01 1.85
CA LEU A 308 -14.46 -4.92 2.43
C LEU A 308 -14.57 -4.74 3.95
N PRO A 309 -15.62 -5.29 4.60
CA PRO A 309 -15.72 -5.30 6.04
C PRO A 309 -14.53 -6.01 6.71
N ASP A 310 -14.28 -5.62 7.97
CA ASP A 310 -13.25 -6.20 8.83
C ASP A 310 -13.36 -7.73 8.93
N ILE A 311 -12.19 -8.39 8.96
CA ILE A 311 -12.03 -9.85 9.14
C ILE A 311 -11.31 -10.22 10.45
N GLY A 312 -11.09 -9.27 11.36
CA GLY A 312 -10.35 -9.48 12.60
C GLY A 312 -8.83 -9.24 12.48
N SER A 313 -8.36 -8.96 11.28
CA SER A 313 -7.01 -8.45 11.01
C SER A 313 -6.93 -6.95 11.34
N ASP A 314 -5.74 -6.40 11.50
CA ASP A 314 -5.52 -4.95 11.47
C ASP A 314 -5.53 -4.38 10.05
N HIS A 315 -5.69 -5.22 9.03
CA HIS A 315 -6.01 -4.83 7.66
C HIS A 315 -7.47 -5.16 7.28
N PHE A 316 -8.08 -4.27 6.49
CA PHE A 316 -9.30 -4.56 5.75
C PHE A 316 -8.96 -5.27 4.44
N PRO A 317 -9.70 -6.33 4.06
CA PRO A 317 -9.56 -6.91 2.74
C PRO A 317 -9.96 -5.92 1.64
N MET A 318 -9.30 -6.02 0.50
CA MET A 318 -9.50 -5.17 -0.66
C MET A 318 -9.97 -6.00 -1.85
N LEU A 319 -11.12 -5.64 -2.42
CA LEU A 319 -11.63 -6.23 -3.65
C LEU A 319 -11.32 -5.31 -4.83
N PHE A 320 -10.74 -5.89 -5.87
CA PHE A 320 -10.49 -5.23 -7.14
C PHE A 320 -11.15 -6.04 -8.26
N ARG A 321 -11.75 -5.36 -9.24
CA ARG A 321 -12.20 -5.96 -10.49
C ARG A 321 -11.61 -5.18 -11.65
N LEU A 322 -10.86 -5.86 -12.50
CA LEU A 322 -10.22 -5.30 -13.69
C LEU A 322 -10.76 -5.98 -14.95
N GLN A 323 -10.75 -5.26 -16.06
CA GLN A 323 -11.02 -5.80 -17.38
C GLN A 323 -9.80 -5.57 -18.28
N LEU A 324 -9.26 -6.63 -18.86
CA LEU A 324 -8.18 -6.50 -19.83
C LEU A 324 -8.75 -5.99 -21.16
N SER A 325 -8.14 -4.94 -21.71
CA SER A 325 -8.46 -4.36 -23.00
C SER A 325 -7.25 -4.48 -23.94
N PRO A 326 -7.45 -4.72 -25.24
CA PRO A 326 -6.35 -4.73 -26.21
C PRO A 326 -5.71 -3.34 -26.38
N VAL A 327 -6.43 -2.27 -26.03
CA VAL A 327 -5.97 -0.88 -26.20
C VAL A 327 -5.58 -0.29 -24.84
N PRO A 328 -4.32 0.13 -24.64
CA PRO A 328 -3.91 0.93 -23.48
C PRO A 328 -4.76 2.19 -23.34
N ALA A 329 -5.17 2.54 -22.12
CA ALA A 329 -5.73 3.87 -21.83
C ALA A 329 -5.55 4.24 -20.36
N GLY A 330 -5.90 5.49 -20.05
CA GLY A 330 -5.64 6.09 -18.75
C GLY A 330 -4.46 7.04 -18.79
N GLU A 331 -4.15 7.63 -17.64
CA GLU A 331 -3.03 8.54 -17.47
C GLU A 331 -1.83 7.73 -16.99
N THR A 332 -0.89 7.42 -17.87
CA THR A 332 0.32 6.69 -17.47
C THR A 332 1.14 7.53 -16.48
N PRO A 333 1.84 6.90 -15.52
CA PRO A 333 2.79 7.61 -14.68
C PRO A 333 3.83 8.37 -15.50
N GLN A 334 4.52 9.31 -14.86
CA GLN A 334 5.70 9.95 -15.45
C GLN A 334 6.78 8.90 -15.73
N ASP A 335 7.60 9.14 -16.76
CA ASP A 335 8.71 8.25 -17.07
C ASP A 335 9.73 8.17 -15.94
N ALA A 336 10.37 7.01 -15.81
CA ALA A 336 11.50 6.81 -14.92
C ALA A 336 12.62 7.79 -15.24
N ARG A 337 13.21 8.36 -14.18
CA ARG A 337 14.42 9.17 -14.29
C ARG A 337 15.62 8.22 -14.34
N ALA A 338 16.72 8.63 -14.97
CA ALA A 338 17.97 7.87 -14.91
C ALA A 338 18.43 7.61 -13.46
N GLU A 339 18.19 8.59 -12.57
CA GLU A 339 18.42 8.48 -11.13
C GLU A 339 17.61 7.36 -10.49
N ASP A 340 16.36 7.11 -10.91
CA ASP A 340 15.50 6.10 -10.28
C ASP A 340 16.11 4.70 -10.42
N HIS A 341 16.63 4.35 -11.60
CA HIS A 341 17.30 3.06 -11.82
C HIS A 341 18.63 2.95 -11.07
N ALA A 342 19.38 4.06 -10.96
CA ALA A 342 20.64 4.08 -10.23
C ALA A 342 20.41 3.90 -8.72
N GLU A 343 19.43 4.61 -8.16
CA GLU A 343 19.04 4.51 -6.74
C GLU A 343 18.62 3.08 -6.38
N ILE A 344 17.78 2.42 -7.19
CA ILE A 344 17.36 1.03 -6.92
C ILE A 344 18.53 0.05 -6.98
N ARG A 345 19.44 0.19 -7.95
CA ARG A 345 20.63 -0.68 -8.03
C ARG A 345 21.56 -0.50 -6.82
N ASP A 346 21.75 0.75 -6.38
CA ASP A 346 22.56 1.06 -5.21
C ASP A 346 21.95 0.47 -3.93
N MET A 347 20.65 0.67 -3.71
CA MET A 347 19.92 0.10 -2.57
C MET A 347 19.97 -1.43 -2.57
N ALA A 348 19.73 -2.06 -3.73
CA ALA A 348 19.79 -3.52 -3.85
C ALA A 348 21.20 -4.08 -3.56
N ALA A 349 22.25 -3.41 -4.05
CA ALA A 349 23.63 -3.83 -3.79
C ALA A 349 24.02 -3.68 -2.32
N LYS A 350 23.57 -2.60 -1.65
CA LYS A 350 23.78 -2.41 -0.21
C LYS A 350 23.05 -3.46 0.61
N GLU A 351 21.79 -3.73 0.28
CA GLU A 351 20.99 -4.70 1.02
C GLU A 351 21.55 -6.11 0.86
N ALA A 352 21.92 -6.52 -0.36
CA ALA A 352 22.53 -7.82 -0.61
C ALA A 352 23.89 -8.02 0.09
N ALA A 353 24.53 -6.94 0.55
CA ALA A 353 25.76 -7.00 1.33
C ALA A 353 25.52 -7.06 2.85
N LYS A 354 24.27 -6.90 3.32
CA LYS A 354 23.92 -7.03 4.74
C LYS A 354 23.70 -8.50 5.08
N ASP A 355 24.16 -8.89 6.26
CA ASP A 355 23.84 -10.18 6.89
C ASP A 355 22.91 -9.89 8.07
N ARG A 356 21.61 -9.97 7.83
CA ARG A 356 20.56 -9.67 8.83
C ARG A 356 19.31 -10.48 8.54
N GLU A 357 18.48 -10.65 9.57
CA GLU A 357 17.13 -11.19 9.39
C GLU A 357 16.16 -10.11 8.85
N ALA A 358 15.07 -10.58 8.25
CA ALA A 358 13.98 -9.74 7.79
C ALA A 358 13.30 -9.03 8.98
N VAL A 359 13.08 -7.73 8.86
CA VAL A 359 12.40 -6.91 9.87
C VAL A 359 10.94 -7.35 9.96
N GLY A 360 10.46 -7.80 11.12
CA GLY A 360 9.09 -8.31 11.22
C GLY A 360 9.00 -9.81 11.48
N SER A 361 10.12 -10.53 11.43
CA SER A 361 10.16 -11.99 11.60
C SER A 361 9.66 -12.45 12.96
N ASP A 362 9.85 -11.65 14.02
CA ASP A 362 9.59 -11.97 15.43
C ASP A 362 8.34 -11.27 16.01
N TRP A 363 7.61 -10.48 15.22
CA TRP A 363 6.58 -9.55 15.73
C TRP A 363 5.35 -10.26 16.29
N GLU A 364 5.15 -11.50 15.89
CA GLU A 364 3.97 -12.29 16.20
C GLU A 364 4.31 -13.51 17.10
N ASP A 365 5.58 -13.64 17.52
CA ASP A 365 6.05 -14.65 18.48
C ASP A 365 5.56 -14.35 19.91
N GLU A 366 5.30 -13.08 20.22
CA GLU A 366 4.63 -12.67 21.44
C GLU A 366 3.12 -12.87 21.29
N LYS A 367 2.64 -14.09 21.62
CA LYS A 367 1.23 -14.37 21.87
C LYS A 367 0.67 -13.32 22.84
N SER A 368 -0.04 -12.33 22.32
CA SER A 368 -0.75 -11.31 23.09
C SER A 368 -2.23 -11.63 23.23
#